data_AF-A0A7C6TIK5-F1
#
_entry.id   AF-A0A7C6TIK5-F1
#
_cell.length_a   1.000
_cell.length_b   1.000
_cell.length_c   1.000
_cell.angle_alpha   90.00
_cell.angle_beta   90.00
_cell.angle_gamma   90.00
#
_symmetry.space_group_name_H-M   'P 1'
#
loop_
_entity.id
_entity.type
_entity.pdbx_description
1 polymer ?
#
loop_
_entity_poly.entity_id
_entity_poly.type
_entity_poly.pdbx_seq_one_letter_code
_entity_poly.pdbx_strand_id
1 'polypeptide(L)' 'MREVFRNELDDLATQLVGMSAKVLDAIRLANQSLHSNDLELAEQVIEADSVIDNMQFTLDQQAAEM' A
#
# COMPACT_ATOMS: atom_id res chain seq x y z
N MET A 1 22.53 -18.15 -6.30
CA MET A 1 21.35 -17.99 -7.17
C MET A 1 20.05 -18.25 -6.41
N ARG A 2 19.80 -19.46 -5.87
CA ARG A 2 18.59 -19.73 -5.05
C ARG A 2 18.42 -18.86 -3.80
N GLU A 3 19.52 -18.50 -3.13
CA GLU A 3 19.48 -17.68 -1.92
C GLU A 3 19.16 -16.20 -2.22
N VAL A 4 19.70 -15.67 -3.32
CA VAL A 4 19.40 -14.30 -3.79
C VAL A 4 17.92 -14.18 -4.16
N PHE A 5 17.42 -15.13 -4.94
CA PHE A 5 16.00 -15.20 -5.31
C PHE A 5 15.07 -15.33 -4.10
N ARG A 6 15.48 -16.07 -3.05
CA ARG A 6 14.69 -16.16 -1.82
C ARG A 6 14.65 -14.83 -1.08
N ASN A 7 15.77 -14.12 -1.01
CA ASN A 7 15.82 -12.80 -0.38
C ASN A 7 14.94 -11.80 -1.15
N GLU A 8 14.97 -11.83 -2.48
CA GLU A 8 14.11 -11.00 -3.33
C GLU A 8 12.61 -11.26 -3.06
N LEU A 9 12.21 -12.53 -2.91
CA LEU A 9 10.83 -12.89 -2.54
C LEU A 9 10.45 -12.42 -1.12
N ASP A 10 11.36 -12.52 -0.15
CA ASP A 10 11.12 -12.06 1.22
C ASP A 10 10.97 -10.52 1.27
N ASP A 11 11.76 -9.80 0.47
CA ASP A 11 11.68 -8.34 0.32
C ASP A 11 10.37 -7.93 -0.35
N LEU A 12 9.92 -8.64 -1.39
CA LEU A 12 8.63 -8.42 -2.06
C LEU A 12 7.47 -8.65 -1.08
N ALA A 13 7.51 -9.73 -0.31
CA ALA A 13 6.50 -10.04 0.69
C ALA A 13 6.43 -8.96 1.79
N THR A 14 7.58 -8.48 2.25
CA THR A 14 7.65 -7.41 3.25
C THR A 14 7.02 -6.11 2.73
N GLN A 15 7.32 -5.74 1.49
CA GLN A 15 6.73 -4.57 0.85
C GLN A 15 5.22 -4.72 0.65
N LEU A 16 4.74 -5.91 0.26
CA LEU A 16 3.31 -6.20 0.09
C LEU A 16 2.54 -6.06 1.41
N VAL A 17 3.12 -6.55 2.51
CA VAL A 17 2.56 -6.37 3.87
C VAL A 17 2.50 -4.89 4.23
N GLY A 18 3.55 -4.13 3.92
CA GLY A 18 3.59 -2.67 4.14
C GLY A 18 2.50 -1.92 3.38
N MET A 19 2.31 -2.23 2.09
CA MET A 19 1.24 -1.66 1.28
C MET A 19 -0.15 -2.02 1.84
N SER A 20 -0.35 -3.29 2.21
CA SER A 20 -1.62 -3.77 2.78
C SER A 20 -1.98 -3.07 4.10
N ALA A 21 -0.99 -2.77 4.94
CA ALA A 21 -1.19 -2.01 6.18
C ALA A 21 -1.68 -0.58 5.88
N LYS A 22 -1.13 0.08 4.85
CA LYS A 22 -1.59 1.40 4.42
C LYS A 22 -3.01 1.39 3.87
N VAL A 23 -3.37 0.36 3.10
CA VAL A 23 -4.75 0.17 2.61
C VAL A 23 -5.71 0.02 3.80
N LEU A 24 -5.34 -0.78 4.80
CA LEU A 24 -6.16 -0.95 6.01
C LEU A 24 -6.38 0.39 6.75
N ASP A 25 -5.33 1.19 6.87
CA ASP A 25 -5.43 2.52 7.48
C ASP A 25 -6.31 3.47 6.66
N ALA A 26 -6.18 3.47 5.32
CA ALA A 26 -7.00 4.28 4.43
C ALA A 26 -8.49 3.92 4.58
N ILE A 27 -8.84 2.62 4.61
CA ILE A 27 -10.22 2.15 4.84
C ILE A 27 -10.74 2.62 6.20
N ARG A 28 -9.93 2.53 7.25
CA ARG A 28 -10.31 3.00 8.60
C ARG A 28 -10.60 4.49 8.61
N LEU A 29 -9.73 5.30 8.00
CA LEU A 29 -9.89 6.74 7.92
C LEU A 29 -11.06 7.16 7.03
N ALA A 30 -11.31 6.46 5.92
CA ALA A 30 -12.48 6.67 5.08
C ALA A 30 -13.80 6.40 5.83
N ASN A 31 -13.84 5.33 6.63
CA ASN A 31 -15.00 5.03 7.45
C ASN A 31 -15.22 6.14 8.50
N GLN A 32 -14.14 6.58 9.14
CA GLN A 32 -14.18 7.66 10.12
C GLN A 32 -14.70 8.96 9.49
N SER A 33 -14.15 9.38 8.36
CA SER A 33 -14.55 10.63 7.68
C SER A 33 -16.02 10.62 7.27
N LEU A 34 -16.51 9.48 6.77
CA LEU A 34 -17.91 9.30 6.45
C LEU A 34 -18.81 9.40 7.68
N HIS A 35 -18.45 8.73 8.79
CA HIS A 35 -19.24 8.75 10.02
C HIS A 35 -19.29 10.15 10.65
N SER A 36 -18.18 10.91 10.61
CA SER A 36 -18.10 12.24 11.21
C SER A 36 -18.52 13.38 10.26
N ASN A 37 -18.84 13.09 8.99
CA ASN A 37 -18.99 14.10 7.93
C ASN A 37 -17.77 15.05 7.85
N ASP A 38 -16.56 14.49 8.00
CA ASP A 38 -15.31 15.25 7.99
C ASP A 38 -14.75 15.30 6.55
N LEU A 39 -14.97 16.43 5.88
CA LEU A 39 -14.51 16.65 4.51
C LEU A 39 -12.99 16.65 4.40
N GLU A 40 -12.29 17.27 5.35
CA GLU A 40 -10.83 17.38 5.32
C GLU A 40 -10.18 16.01 5.44
N LEU A 41 -10.69 15.17 6.35
CA LEU A 41 -10.20 13.79 6.46
C LEU A 41 -10.50 12.96 5.21
N ALA A 42 -11.65 13.17 4.57
CA ALA A 42 -11.97 12.48 3.31
C ALA A 42 -11.02 12.89 2.18
N GLU A 43 -10.69 14.18 2.06
CA GLU A 43 -9.72 14.68 1.07
C GLU A 43 -8.33 14.09 1.31
N GLN A 44 -7.88 14.03 2.57
CA GLN A 44 -6.60 13.39 2.92
C GLN A 44 -6.53 11.91 2.51
N VAL A 45 -7.64 11.16 2.67
CA VAL A 45 -7.70 9.75 2.23
C VAL A 45 -7.56 9.64 0.72
N ILE A 46 -8.23 10.52 -0.05
CA ILE A 46 -8.14 10.54 -1.51
C ILE A 46 -6.71 10.83 -1.96
N GLU A 47 -6.06 11.83 -1.36
CA GLU A 47 -4.67 12.16 -1.70
C GLU A 47 -3.69 11.04 -1.34
N ALA A 48 -3.89 10.39 -0.19
CA ALA A 48 -3.05 9.30 0.27
C ALA A 48 -3.12 8.04 -0.60
N ASP A 49 -4.20 7.84 -1.36
CA ASP A 49 -4.38 6.71 -2.28
C ASP A 49 -3.28 6.65 -3.34
N SER A 50 -2.83 7.81 -3.83
CA SER A 50 -1.71 7.92 -4.79
C SER A 50 -0.41 7.29 -4.27
N VAL A 51 -0.19 7.27 -2.96
CA VAL A 51 0.98 6.62 -2.36
C VAL A 51 0.87 5.10 -2.45
N ILE A 52 -0.35 4.56 -2.27
CA ILE A 52 -0.64 3.13 -2.39
C ILE A 52 -0.48 2.68 -3.83
N ASP A 53 -0.98 3.46 -4.80
CA ASP A 53 -0.81 3.19 -6.24
C ASP A 53 0.68 3.08 -6.63
N ASN A 54 1.51 4.00 -6.15
CA ASN A 54 2.94 3.98 -6.42
C ASN A 54 3.65 2.76 -5.80
N MET A 55 3.21 2.33 -4.61
CA MET A 55 3.70 1.11 -3.97
C MET A 55 3.30 -0.12 -4.78
N GLN A 56 2.05 -0.20 -5.23
CA GLN A 56 1.57 -1.29 -6.06
C GLN A 56 2.36 -1.38 -7.36
N PHE A 57 2.55 -0.25 -8.05
CA PHE A 57 3.31 -0.20 -9.30
C PHE A 57 4.75 -0.72 -9.11
N THR A 58 5.40 -0.32 -8.01
CA THR A 58 6.76 -0.76 -7.69
C THR A 58 6.82 -2.26 -7.40
N LEU A 59 5.87 -2.77 -6.61
CA LEU A 59 5.74 -4.20 -6.31
C LEU A 59 5.50 -5.03 -7.58
N ASP A 60 4.60 -4.58 -8.45
CA ASP A 60 4.27 -5.25 -9.71
C ASP A 60 5.49 -5.29 -10.64
N GLN A 61 6.25 -4.20 -10.72
CA GLN A 61 7.50 -4.16 -11.48
C GLN A 61 8.53 -5.15 -10.94
N GLN A 62 8.77 -5.15 -9.62
CA GLN A 62 9.71 -6.08 -8.99
C GLN A 62 9.31 -7.54 -9.24
N ALA A 63 8.02 -7.86 -9.08
CA ALA A 63 7.51 -9.20 -9.30
C ALA A 63 7.66 -9.66 -10.77
N ALA A 64 7.56 -8.75 -11.73
CA ALA A 64 7.73 -9.05 -13.15
C ALA A 64 9.20 -9.21 -13.59
N GLU A 65 10.13 -8.59 -12.86
CA GLU A 65 11.58 -8.60 -13.17
C GLU A 65 12.35 -9.76 -12.50
N MET A 66 11.76 -10.42 -11.50
CA MET A 66 12.29 -11.63 -10.83
C MET A 66 12.23 -12.88 -11.71
#